data_AF-A0A2H0G1T8-F1
#
_entry.id   AF-A0A2H0G1T8-F1
#
_cell.length_a   1.000
_cell.length_b   1.000
_cell.length_c   1.000
_cell.angle_alpha   90.00
_cell.angle_beta   90.00
_cell.angle_gamma   90.00
#
_symmetry.space_group_name_H-M   'P 1'
#
loop_
_entity.id
_entity.type
_entity.pdbx_description
1 polymer ?
#
loop_
_entity_poly.entity_id
_entity_poly.type
_entity_poly.pdbx_seq_one_letter_code
_entity_poly.pdbx_strand_id
1 'polypeptide(L)'
;MRESDLQVAIFALIPPPPQHKNRAHPTKLMPDQVKRLLWVLGLSLAAHLALLLGPHFSLPVKLTPAPVLEARLNPLPPPRLAVPEPPRAAKQKPSPVKRITALPMEAVPAPEIQPSAAPAPAETPAPAETPAPAEALPPAAEPEPVVPAPPAMPLRVTTRFTLFKGLNGLSVGRAEQVWKLDGEHYTISSVAEATGLFSLFASGKHIQESRGEITPTGLKPSNYRVERGQNADKTDTAEFDWNAMTLTLSSGGGKQTLKLPEGTQDLLSFMYQLAFAPPQRSTVRLQVTNGRKLDSYTWWVVEEALETPMGVLNTLHLGKLREEGEKDTEVWLAADYHYLPVKISQTDKDGDGLVLLANEIELTQ
;
A
#
# COMPACT_ATOMS: atom_id res chain seq x y z
N MET A 1 55.92 29.88 -33.33
CA MET A 1 56.43 29.55 -31.98
C MET A 1 55.60 28.37 -31.49
N ARG A 2 56.19 27.19 -31.27
CA ARG A 2 57.07 26.79 -30.14
C ARG A 2 56.24 26.51 -28.88
N GLU A 3 56.42 25.41 -28.13
CA GLU A 3 57.18 24.15 -28.35
C GLU A 3 56.74 23.11 -27.28
N SER A 4 57.33 21.90 -27.25
CA SER A 4 57.03 20.72 -26.40
C SER A 4 55.67 20.04 -26.66
N ASP A 5 55.55 18.75 -26.99
CA ASP A 5 56.25 17.49 -26.60
C ASP A 5 55.85 16.97 -25.20
N LEU A 6 55.69 15.66 -24.95
CA LEU A 6 56.12 14.44 -25.68
C LEU A 6 54.97 13.38 -25.56
N GLN A 7 54.47 12.71 -26.62
CA GLN A 7 54.99 11.48 -27.29
C GLN A 7 55.09 10.24 -26.35
N VAL A 8 54.86 8.96 -26.70
CA VAL A 8 55.05 8.11 -27.91
C VAL A 8 54.09 6.89 -27.81
N ALA A 9 53.75 6.04 -28.81
CA ALA A 9 53.38 6.15 -30.24
C ALA A 9 52.99 4.72 -30.76
N ILE A 10 52.62 4.55 -32.04
CA ILE A 10 52.24 3.27 -32.66
C ILE A 10 52.92 3.07 -34.05
N PHE A 11 53.50 1.88 -34.26
CA PHE A 11 53.90 1.20 -35.53
C PHE A 11 55.08 1.67 -36.44
N ALA A 12 56.14 0.84 -36.43
CA ALA A 12 56.72 0.05 -37.54
C ALA A 12 57.57 0.66 -38.71
N LEU A 13 58.77 0.05 -38.91
CA LEU A 13 59.53 -0.09 -40.17
C LEU A 13 60.52 -1.29 -40.08
N ILE A 14 60.99 -1.86 -41.21
CA ILE A 14 61.37 -3.29 -41.44
C ILE A 14 62.47 -3.39 -42.56
N PRO A 15 63.34 -4.44 -42.76
CA PRO A 15 63.47 -5.79 -42.16
C PRO A 15 64.80 -5.97 -41.34
N PRO A 16 65.84 -6.84 -41.55
CA PRO A 16 66.23 -7.84 -42.59
C PRO A 16 66.20 -9.35 -42.16
N PRO A 17 66.48 -10.33 -43.07
CA PRO A 17 66.50 -11.80 -42.81
C PRO A 17 67.89 -12.46 -43.11
N PRO A 18 68.09 -13.82 -43.15
CA PRO A 18 67.29 -14.97 -42.69
C PRO A 18 68.07 -15.94 -41.75
N GLN A 19 67.51 -17.11 -41.40
CA GLN A 19 68.18 -18.44 -41.33
C GLN A 19 67.13 -19.56 -41.08
N HIS A 20 67.43 -20.82 -41.46
CA HIS A 20 66.44 -21.92 -41.53
C HIS A 20 66.11 -22.62 -40.20
N LYS A 21 64.85 -23.11 -40.07
CA LYS A 21 64.56 -24.56 -39.87
C LYS A 21 63.08 -24.91 -40.06
N ASN A 22 62.82 -26.00 -40.79
CA ASN A 22 61.48 -26.57 -40.97
C ASN A 22 60.94 -27.14 -39.64
N ARG A 23 59.70 -26.80 -39.29
CA ARG A 23 58.85 -27.59 -38.40
C ARG A 23 57.42 -27.58 -38.95
N ALA A 24 56.81 -28.76 -39.07
CA ALA A 24 55.43 -28.90 -39.52
C ALA A 24 54.47 -28.17 -38.56
N HIS A 25 53.42 -27.57 -39.10
CA HIS A 25 52.35 -27.00 -38.28
C HIS A 25 51.48 -28.13 -37.70
N PRO A 26 51.37 -28.27 -36.36
CA PRO A 26 50.31 -29.09 -35.79
C PRO A 26 48.96 -28.44 -36.07
N THR A 27 47.92 -29.24 -36.25
CA THR A 27 46.55 -28.77 -36.43
C THR A 27 46.13 -27.92 -35.23
N LYS A 28 45.73 -26.67 -35.48
CA LYS A 28 45.34 -25.71 -34.44
C LYS A 28 44.07 -26.20 -33.74
N LEU A 29 44.20 -26.74 -32.52
CA LEU A 29 43.05 -27.21 -31.74
C LEU A 29 42.05 -26.06 -31.54
N MET A 30 40.76 -26.38 -31.65
CA MET A 30 39.68 -25.42 -31.45
C MET A 30 39.64 -24.99 -29.97
N PRO A 31 39.44 -23.69 -29.65
CA PRO A 31 39.35 -23.22 -28.27
C PRO A 31 38.19 -23.90 -27.53
N ASP A 32 38.39 -24.23 -26.25
CA ASP A 32 37.36 -24.94 -25.45
C ASP A 32 36.03 -24.19 -25.37
N GLN A 33 36.01 -22.87 -25.48
CA GLN A 33 34.77 -22.09 -25.53
C GLN A 33 33.96 -22.38 -26.80
N VAL A 34 34.60 -22.57 -27.95
CA VAL A 34 33.94 -22.98 -29.21
C VAL A 34 33.43 -24.40 -29.07
N LYS A 35 34.21 -25.29 -28.46
CA LYS A 35 33.80 -26.69 -28.18
C LYS A 35 32.58 -26.74 -27.26
N ARG A 36 32.55 -25.92 -26.19
CA ARG A 36 31.40 -25.78 -25.28
C ARG A 36 30.17 -25.21 -25.99
N LEU A 37 30.33 -24.16 -26.81
CA LEU A 37 29.23 -23.57 -27.57
C LEU A 37 28.60 -24.57 -28.55
N LEU A 38 29.43 -25.34 -29.27
CA LEU A 38 28.95 -26.41 -30.16
C LEU A 38 28.22 -27.53 -29.41
N TRP A 39 28.68 -27.91 -28.21
CA TRP A 39 27.96 -28.85 -27.35
C TRP A 39 26.59 -28.33 -26.91
N VAL A 40 26.49 -27.07 -26.47
CA VAL A 40 25.21 -26.45 -26.08
C VAL A 40 24.26 -26.35 -27.27
N LEU A 41 24.77 -25.95 -28.44
CA LEU A 41 23.97 -25.85 -29.66
C LEU A 41 23.46 -27.22 -30.12
N GLY A 42 24.32 -28.25 -30.10
CA GLY A 42 23.97 -29.63 -30.45
C GLY A 42 22.97 -30.26 -29.48
N LEU A 43 23.11 -30.00 -28.17
CA LEU A 43 22.18 -30.50 -27.14
C LEU A 43 20.81 -29.81 -27.24
N SER A 44 20.78 -28.49 -27.51
CA SER A 44 19.55 -27.75 -27.80
C SER A 44 18.84 -28.27 -29.06
N LEU A 45 19.60 -28.51 -30.15
CA LEU A 45 19.07 -29.07 -31.39
C LEU A 45 18.53 -30.50 -31.19
N ALA A 46 19.24 -31.33 -30.43
CA ALA A 46 18.79 -32.68 -30.08
C ALA A 46 17.51 -32.67 -29.24
N ALA A 47 17.36 -31.73 -28.30
CA ALA A 47 16.14 -31.56 -27.53
C ALA A 47 14.94 -31.14 -28.41
N HIS A 48 15.14 -30.23 -29.36
CA HIS A 48 14.08 -29.84 -30.30
C HIS A 48 13.70 -30.98 -31.26
N LEU A 49 14.68 -31.74 -31.76
CA LEU A 49 14.42 -32.95 -32.56
C LEU A 49 13.67 -34.02 -31.76
N ALA A 50 14.03 -34.24 -30.50
CA ALA A 50 13.32 -35.16 -29.62
C ALA A 50 11.89 -34.70 -29.31
N LEU A 51 11.62 -33.40 -29.27
CA LEU A 51 10.27 -32.85 -29.07
C LEU A 51 9.40 -32.89 -30.33
N LEU A 52 10.01 -32.77 -31.52
CA LEU A 52 9.32 -32.73 -32.82
C LEU A 52 9.13 -34.10 -33.48
N LEU A 53 10.08 -35.03 -33.28
CA LEU A 53 10.06 -36.39 -33.87
C LEU A 53 9.89 -37.50 -32.83
N GLY A 54 9.94 -37.17 -31.54
CA GLY A 54 9.65 -38.13 -30.47
C GLY A 54 8.16 -38.49 -30.41
N PRO A 55 7.81 -39.62 -29.77
CA PRO A 55 6.41 -39.99 -29.57
C PRO A 55 5.69 -38.91 -28.75
N HIS A 56 4.54 -38.45 -29.24
CA HIS A 56 3.70 -37.50 -28.51
C HIS A 56 3.17 -38.16 -27.23
N PHE A 57 3.83 -37.89 -26.10
CA PHE A 57 3.40 -38.35 -24.79
C PHE A 57 2.12 -37.62 -24.37
N SER A 58 0.98 -38.21 -24.72
CA SER A 58 -0.32 -37.87 -24.13
C SER A 58 -0.26 -38.10 -22.62
N LEU A 59 0.01 -37.03 -21.86
CA LEU A 59 -0.08 -37.04 -20.41
C LEU A 59 -1.49 -37.54 -20.02
N PRO A 60 -1.63 -38.49 -19.08
CA PRO A 60 -2.92 -39.01 -18.65
C PRO A 60 -3.62 -38.02 -17.71
N VAL A 61 -3.84 -36.79 -18.20
CA VAL A 61 -4.63 -35.77 -17.51
C VAL A 61 -6.07 -36.25 -17.48
N LYS A 62 -6.47 -36.86 -16.36
CA LYS A 62 -7.88 -37.10 -16.03
C LYS A 62 -8.54 -35.75 -15.76
N LEU A 63 -8.84 -35.02 -16.84
CA LEU A 63 -9.82 -33.94 -16.83
C LEU A 63 -11.15 -34.57 -16.41
N THR A 64 -11.51 -34.42 -15.14
CA THR A 64 -12.90 -34.56 -14.72
C THR A 64 -13.71 -33.59 -15.59
N PRO A 65 -14.73 -34.05 -16.34
CA PRO A 65 -15.57 -33.13 -17.09
C PRO A 65 -16.13 -32.11 -16.11
N ALA A 66 -16.11 -30.83 -16.49
CA ALA A 66 -16.68 -29.78 -15.67
C ALA A 66 -18.14 -30.12 -15.34
N PRO A 67 -18.61 -29.89 -14.10
CA PRO A 67 -20.00 -30.15 -13.76
C PRO A 67 -20.90 -29.37 -14.73
N VAL A 68 -21.85 -30.07 -15.36
CA VAL A 68 -22.77 -29.45 -16.31
C VAL A 68 -23.63 -28.46 -15.54
N LEU A 69 -23.40 -27.17 -15.77
CA LEU A 69 -24.18 -26.10 -15.17
C LEU A 69 -25.58 -26.08 -15.79
N GLU A 70 -26.51 -26.84 -15.21
CA GLU A 70 -27.94 -26.74 -15.51
C GLU A 70 -28.46 -25.37 -15.07
N ALA A 71 -28.33 -24.38 -15.96
CA ALA A 71 -28.94 -23.06 -15.82
C ALA A 71 -30.46 -23.14 -15.98
N ARG A 72 -31.15 -23.66 -14.94
CA ARG A 72 -32.61 -23.68 -14.89
C ARG A 72 -33.12 -22.25 -14.70
N LEU A 73 -33.68 -21.70 -15.77
CA LEU A 73 -34.52 -20.50 -15.72
C LEU A 73 -35.79 -20.80 -14.90
N ASN A 74 -35.70 -20.63 -13.58
CA ASN A 74 -36.90 -20.47 -12.77
C ASN A 74 -37.66 -19.25 -13.31
N PRO A 75 -38.95 -19.38 -13.68
CA PRO A 75 -39.74 -18.20 -14.01
C PRO A 75 -39.77 -17.28 -12.80
N LEU A 76 -39.71 -15.96 -13.02
CA LEU A 76 -39.88 -15.00 -11.93
C LEU A 76 -41.18 -15.31 -11.18
N PRO A 77 -41.19 -15.24 -9.84
CA PRO A 77 -42.43 -15.32 -9.08
C PRO A 77 -43.43 -14.33 -9.68
N PRO A 78 -44.69 -14.74 -9.96
CA PRO A 78 -45.66 -13.83 -10.56
C PRO A 78 -45.76 -12.58 -9.67
N PRO A 79 -45.76 -11.36 -10.27
CA PRO A 79 -45.74 -10.14 -9.50
C PRO A 79 -46.89 -10.17 -8.50
N ARG A 80 -46.54 -10.05 -7.21
CA ARG A 80 -47.49 -10.23 -6.11
C ARG A 80 -48.57 -9.17 -6.26
N LEU A 81 -49.72 -9.54 -6.82
CA LEU A 81 -50.88 -8.66 -6.93
C LEU A 81 -51.13 -8.14 -5.53
N ALA A 82 -51.05 -6.81 -5.37
CA ALA A 82 -51.17 -6.19 -4.07
C ALA A 82 -52.57 -6.50 -3.53
N VAL A 83 -52.63 -7.38 -2.52
CA VAL A 83 -53.85 -7.60 -1.76
C VAL A 83 -54.23 -6.23 -1.20
N PRO A 84 -55.44 -5.70 -1.53
CA PRO A 84 -55.80 -4.35 -1.11
C PRO A 84 -55.79 -4.28 0.40
N GLU A 85 -54.95 -3.40 0.94
CA GLU A 85 -54.79 -3.20 2.38
C GLU A 85 -56.16 -2.79 2.97
N PRO A 86 -56.65 -3.45 4.04
CA PRO A 86 -57.96 -3.13 4.60
C PRO A 86 -58.00 -1.67 5.08
N PRO A 87 -59.12 -0.95 4.88
CA PRO A 87 -59.15 0.50 5.02
C PRO A 87 -58.77 0.97 6.42
N ARG A 88 -57.60 1.61 6.52
CA ARG A 88 -57.04 2.14 7.76
C ARG A 88 -58.00 3.16 8.38
N ALA A 89 -58.43 2.91 9.62
CA ALA A 89 -59.39 3.74 10.33
C ALA A 89 -58.95 5.22 10.38
N ALA A 90 -59.88 6.14 10.07
CA ALA A 90 -59.60 7.56 9.93
C ALA A 90 -59.22 8.19 11.29
N LYS A 91 -58.04 8.82 11.35
CA LYS A 91 -57.69 9.72 12.46
C LYS A 91 -58.53 11.01 12.38
N GLN A 92 -59.02 11.46 13.52
CA GLN A 92 -59.87 12.65 13.61
C GLN A 92 -59.12 13.93 13.21
N LYS A 93 -59.87 14.89 12.66
CA LYS A 93 -59.37 16.15 12.09
C LYS A 93 -59.64 17.30 13.08
N PRO A 94 -58.63 18.06 13.53
CA PRO A 94 -58.88 19.25 14.36
C PRO A 94 -59.66 20.33 13.60
N SER A 95 -60.57 21.00 14.28
CA SER A 95 -61.30 22.16 13.76
C SER A 95 -60.44 23.44 13.75
N PRO A 96 -60.70 24.42 12.86
CA PRO A 96 -59.79 25.54 12.62
C PRO A 96 -59.96 26.70 13.62
N VAL A 97 -58.83 27.30 14.00
CA VAL A 97 -58.78 28.65 14.62
C VAL A 97 -58.58 29.71 13.51
N LYS A 98 -59.11 30.91 13.72
CA LYS A 98 -59.34 31.90 12.66
C LYS A 98 -58.12 32.79 12.37
N ARG A 99 -57.88 33.09 11.08
CA ARG A 99 -56.83 33.96 10.54
C ARG A 99 -56.80 35.36 11.17
N ILE A 100 -55.58 35.89 11.37
CA ILE A 100 -55.25 37.32 11.25
C ILE A 100 -54.12 37.44 10.19
N THR A 101 -54.08 38.57 9.47
CA THR A 101 -53.22 38.88 8.29
C THR A 101 -51.95 39.64 8.78
N ALA A 102 -50.70 39.26 8.47
CA ALA A 102 -49.88 39.57 7.27
C ALA A 102 -49.75 41.10 6.98
N LEU A 103 -48.62 41.74 6.62
CA LEU A 103 -47.28 41.43 6.03
C LEU A 103 -46.23 42.51 6.53
N PRO A 104 -45.06 42.79 5.90
CA PRO A 104 -43.83 41.99 5.66
C PRO A 104 -42.52 42.75 6.09
N MET A 105 -41.39 42.50 5.39
CA MET A 105 -40.05 43.16 5.41
C MET A 105 -39.09 42.85 6.57
N GLU A 106 -37.76 43.10 6.47
CA GLU A 106 -36.76 42.81 5.41
C GLU A 106 -35.34 43.03 6.03
N ALA A 107 -34.26 42.63 5.33
CA ALA A 107 -32.88 42.52 5.81
C ALA A 107 -32.18 43.81 6.30
N VAL A 108 -31.25 43.65 7.26
CA VAL A 108 -30.09 44.54 7.46
C VAL A 108 -28.86 43.74 7.92
N PRO A 109 -27.66 43.92 7.33
CA PRO A 109 -26.39 43.40 7.85
C PRO A 109 -25.49 44.49 8.48
N ALA A 110 -24.54 44.05 9.32
CA ALA A 110 -23.23 44.65 9.68
C ALA A 110 -23.10 46.19 9.94
N PRO A 111 -22.60 46.58 11.14
CA PRO A 111 -22.03 47.93 11.40
C PRO A 111 -20.49 47.93 11.41
N GLU A 112 -19.86 49.00 10.91
CA GLU A 112 -18.42 49.22 11.04
C GLU A 112 -18.08 50.71 11.35
N ILE A 113 -17.20 50.92 12.35
CA ILE A 113 -16.33 52.08 12.60
C ILE A 113 -16.96 53.48 12.95
N GLN A 114 -16.91 53.80 14.26
CA GLN A 114 -16.32 55.03 14.87
C GLN A 114 -16.98 56.43 14.69
N PRO A 115 -16.56 57.48 15.44
CA PRO A 115 -15.98 57.55 16.80
C PRO A 115 -16.55 58.67 17.73
N SER A 116 -16.00 58.76 18.95
CA SER A 116 -15.74 60.00 19.72
C SER A 116 -16.88 60.70 20.49
N ALA A 117 -16.85 60.64 21.82
CA ALA A 117 -16.41 61.77 22.68
C ALA A 117 -16.52 61.42 24.18
N ALA A 118 -15.66 62.02 25.01
CA ALA A 118 -15.74 62.07 26.48
C ALA A 118 -15.42 63.52 26.93
N PRO A 119 -15.84 63.99 28.13
CA PRO A 119 -15.16 63.63 29.38
C PRO A 119 -16.08 63.44 30.63
N ALA A 120 -15.45 63.23 31.79
CA ALA A 120 -16.02 62.94 33.13
C ALA A 120 -16.24 64.25 33.95
N PRO A 121 -16.34 64.32 35.33
CA PRO A 121 -16.13 63.31 36.40
C PRO A 121 -17.14 63.39 37.59
N ALA A 122 -16.70 62.92 38.79
CA ALA A 122 -17.32 62.97 40.13
C ALA A 122 -18.33 61.84 40.45
N GLU A 123 -18.42 61.28 41.68
CA GLU A 123 -17.68 61.54 42.93
C GLU A 123 -17.68 60.30 43.88
N THR A 124 -16.87 60.31 44.96
CA THR A 124 -16.72 59.17 45.90
C THR A 124 -16.90 59.61 47.36
N PRO A 125 -17.70 58.87 48.16
CA PRO A 125 -17.23 58.48 49.50
C PRO A 125 -17.52 57.01 49.88
N ALA A 126 -16.80 56.52 50.89
CA ALA A 126 -16.90 55.18 51.51
C ALA A 126 -17.45 55.34 52.97
N PRO A 127 -17.47 54.33 53.90
CA PRO A 127 -16.99 52.94 53.82
C PRO A 127 -17.88 51.85 54.51
N ALA A 128 -17.38 50.59 54.52
CA ALA A 128 -17.84 49.42 55.29
C ALA A 128 -19.22 48.82 54.89
N GLU A 129 -19.51 47.53 55.03
CA GLU A 129 -18.91 46.46 55.87
C GLU A 129 -18.56 45.17 55.07
N THR A 130 -17.84 44.23 55.71
CA THR A 130 -17.41 42.95 55.11
C THR A 130 -18.02 41.74 55.86
N PRO A 131 -18.92 40.97 55.22
CA PRO A 131 -19.17 39.57 55.56
C PRO A 131 -18.08 38.66 54.98
N ALA A 132 -17.77 37.54 55.63
CA ALA A 132 -16.77 36.59 55.17
C ALA A 132 -17.21 35.84 53.88
N PRO A 133 -16.27 35.36 53.04
CA PRO A 133 -16.60 34.53 51.88
C PRO A 133 -17.25 33.21 52.31
N ALA A 134 -18.34 32.83 51.65
CA ALA A 134 -18.80 31.45 51.67
C ALA A 134 -17.83 30.57 50.88
N GLU A 135 -17.53 29.36 51.36
CA GLU A 135 -16.67 28.42 50.65
C GLU A 135 -17.32 27.98 49.34
N ALA A 136 -16.79 28.47 48.23
CA ALA A 136 -17.14 27.95 46.90
C ALA A 136 -16.52 26.55 46.74
N LEU A 137 -17.37 25.53 46.71
CA LEU A 137 -16.96 24.18 46.32
C LEU A 137 -16.24 24.25 44.95
N PRO A 138 -15.10 23.54 44.77
CA PRO A 138 -14.42 23.53 43.48
C PRO A 138 -15.36 22.96 42.41
N PRO A 139 -15.37 23.54 41.19
CA PRO A 139 -16.16 22.99 40.09
C PRO A 139 -15.73 21.55 39.84
N ALA A 140 -16.70 20.66 39.66
CA ALA A 140 -16.43 19.27 39.34
C ALA A 140 -15.61 19.20 38.05
N ALA A 141 -14.51 18.45 38.07
CA ALA A 141 -13.69 18.25 36.89
C ALA A 141 -14.54 17.62 35.78
N GLU A 142 -14.61 18.31 34.64
CA GLU A 142 -15.21 17.77 33.43
C GLU A 142 -14.40 16.53 33.03
N PRO A 143 -15.02 15.35 32.85
CA PRO A 143 -14.28 14.12 32.65
C PRO A 143 -13.49 14.20 31.34
N GLU A 144 -12.17 14.03 31.41
CA GLU A 144 -11.32 14.02 30.22
C GLU A 144 -11.87 12.99 29.20
N PRO A 145 -11.91 13.35 27.90
CA PRO A 145 -12.43 12.44 26.89
C PRO A 145 -11.56 11.19 26.85
N VAL A 146 -12.12 10.07 27.33
CA VAL A 146 -11.44 8.77 27.36
C VAL A 146 -11.19 8.35 25.92
N VAL A 147 -9.98 8.65 25.43
CA VAL A 147 -9.49 8.16 24.16
C VAL A 147 -9.46 6.63 24.27
N PRO A 148 -10.23 5.90 23.43
CA PRO A 148 -10.24 4.45 23.50
C PRO A 148 -8.82 3.95 23.19
N ALA A 149 -8.30 3.05 24.03
CA ALA A 149 -7.02 2.42 23.76
C ALA A 149 -7.04 1.78 22.36
N PRO A 150 -5.99 1.92 21.54
CA PRO A 150 -5.93 1.26 20.24
C PRO A 150 -6.18 -0.24 20.39
N PRO A 151 -6.87 -0.90 19.44
CA PRO A 151 -7.17 -2.32 19.56
C PRO A 151 -5.85 -3.10 19.63
N ALA A 152 -5.75 -3.99 20.63
CA ALA A 152 -4.54 -4.73 20.89
C ALA A 152 -4.19 -5.65 19.70
N MET A 153 -3.23 -5.21 18.90
CA MET A 153 -2.62 -6.03 17.85
C MET A 153 -1.83 -7.18 18.50
N PRO A 154 -1.89 -8.41 17.96
CA PRO A 154 -1.14 -9.54 18.51
C PRO A 154 0.38 -9.27 18.54
N LEU A 155 1.09 -9.84 19.52
CA LEU A 155 2.55 -9.71 19.62
C LEU A 155 3.27 -10.20 18.35
N ARG A 156 2.70 -11.19 17.66
CA ARG A 156 3.14 -11.58 16.32
C ARG A 156 1.98 -12.03 15.44
N VAL A 157 2.07 -11.68 14.16
CA VAL A 157 1.20 -12.22 13.10
C VAL A 157 2.08 -12.65 11.93
N THR A 158 1.81 -13.81 11.33
CA THR A 158 2.38 -14.24 10.05
C THR A 158 1.24 -14.42 9.03
N THR A 159 1.17 -13.56 8.01
CA THR A 159 0.22 -13.71 6.89
C THR A 159 0.95 -14.27 5.67
N ARG A 160 0.41 -15.33 5.06
CA ARG A 160 0.95 -15.94 3.84
C ARG A 160 0.04 -15.65 2.66
N PHE A 161 0.63 -15.22 1.55
CA PHE A 161 -0.07 -14.83 0.33
C PHE A 161 0.36 -15.69 -0.84
N THR A 162 -0.60 -16.04 -1.70
CA THR A 162 -0.33 -16.47 -3.07
C THR A 162 -0.28 -15.24 -3.98
N LEU A 163 0.72 -15.17 -4.87
CA LEU A 163 0.86 -14.10 -5.86
C LEU A 163 0.29 -14.56 -7.20
N PHE A 164 -0.64 -13.78 -7.72
CA PHE A 164 -1.27 -13.96 -9.02
C PHE A 164 -0.89 -12.83 -9.97
N LYS A 165 -0.67 -13.14 -11.25
CA LYS A 165 -0.38 -12.16 -12.31
C LYS A 165 -1.36 -12.28 -13.49
N GLY A 166 -1.77 -11.11 -13.99
CA GLY A 166 -2.57 -10.93 -15.21
C GLY A 166 -4.02 -11.36 -15.08
N LEU A 167 -4.83 -10.99 -16.08
CA LEU A 167 -6.29 -11.17 -16.14
C LEU A 167 -6.79 -12.58 -15.80
N ASN A 168 -6.01 -13.62 -16.11
CA ASN A 168 -6.39 -15.03 -15.89
C ASN A 168 -6.04 -15.56 -14.48
N GLY A 169 -5.52 -14.72 -13.57
CA GLY A 169 -5.19 -15.12 -12.20
C GLY A 169 -4.11 -16.21 -12.14
N LEU A 170 -3.04 -16.08 -12.92
CA LEU A 170 -1.99 -17.10 -12.98
C LEU A 170 -1.08 -17.01 -11.74
N SER A 171 -1.00 -18.07 -10.95
CA SER A 171 -0.11 -18.13 -9.78
C SER A 171 1.36 -18.09 -10.21
N VAL A 172 2.10 -17.09 -9.74
CA VAL A 172 3.51 -16.82 -10.14
C VAL A 172 4.49 -16.82 -8.96
N GLY A 173 4.00 -16.75 -7.72
CA GLY A 173 4.85 -16.61 -6.54
C GLY A 173 4.12 -16.81 -5.22
N ARG A 174 4.84 -16.58 -4.12
CA ARG A 174 4.28 -16.48 -2.77
C ARG A 174 4.94 -15.33 -2.02
N ALA A 175 4.25 -14.80 -1.01
CA ALA A 175 4.81 -13.87 -0.04
C ALA A 175 4.50 -14.30 1.39
N GLU A 176 5.39 -13.94 2.31
CA GLU A 176 5.19 -14.02 3.75
C GLU A 176 5.35 -12.62 4.33
N GLN A 177 4.37 -12.16 5.11
CA GLN A 177 4.42 -10.90 5.81
C GLN A 177 4.28 -11.14 7.31
N VAL A 178 5.26 -10.68 8.08
CA VAL A 178 5.32 -10.87 9.53
C VAL A 178 5.22 -9.52 10.21
N TRP A 179 4.18 -9.33 11.02
CA TRP A 179 4.09 -8.26 12.01
C TRP A 179 4.65 -8.77 13.35
N LYS A 180 5.35 -7.89 14.07
CA LYS A 180 5.80 -8.09 15.45
C LYS A 180 5.62 -6.81 16.25
N LEU A 181 5.33 -6.97 17.54
CA LEU A 181 5.26 -5.91 18.53
C LEU A 181 6.16 -6.27 19.74
N ASP A 182 7.00 -5.33 20.18
CA ASP A 182 7.90 -5.43 21.31
C ASP A 182 7.81 -4.13 22.14
N GLY A 183 7.04 -4.18 23.24
CA GLY A 183 6.63 -2.97 23.97
C GLY A 183 5.77 -2.06 23.09
N GLU A 184 6.26 -0.85 22.81
CA GLU A 184 5.64 0.12 21.88
C GLU A 184 6.29 0.08 20.48
N HIS A 185 7.35 -0.71 20.27
CA HIS A 185 8.06 -0.79 18.99
C HIS A 185 7.48 -1.89 18.10
N TYR A 186 7.24 -1.57 16.83
CA TYR A 186 6.76 -2.53 15.85
C TYR A 186 7.83 -2.90 14.81
N THR A 187 7.66 -4.05 14.17
CA THR A 187 8.36 -4.41 12.92
C THR A 187 7.41 -5.16 11.98
N ILE A 188 7.30 -4.69 10.74
CA ILE A 188 6.63 -5.38 9.64
C ILE A 188 7.73 -5.81 8.65
N SER A 189 7.86 -7.11 8.36
CA SER A 189 8.75 -7.61 7.31
C SER A 189 7.94 -8.36 6.25
N SER A 190 8.10 -8.03 4.98
CA SER A 190 7.41 -8.65 3.84
C SER A 190 8.42 -9.23 2.86
N VAL A 191 8.36 -10.54 2.59
CA VAL A 191 9.26 -11.27 1.69
C VAL A 191 8.46 -11.96 0.61
N ALA A 192 8.61 -11.52 -0.64
CA ALA A 192 7.97 -12.12 -1.81
C ALA A 192 9.00 -12.76 -2.77
N GLU A 193 8.67 -13.92 -3.33
CA GLU A 193 9.50 -14.65 -4.29
C GLU A 193 8.67 -15.44 -5.32
N ALA A 194 9.22 -15.61 -6.53
CA ALA A 194 8.56 -16.37 -7.60
C ALA A 194 8.65 -17.89 -7.34
N THR A 195 7.65 -18.64 -7.80
CA THR A 195 7.53 -20.09 -7.52
C THR A 195 7.41 -20.92 -8.80
N GLY A 196 7.73 -22.21 -8.70
CA GLY A 196 7.69 -23.14 -9.84
C GLY A 196 8.55 -22.66 -11.00
N LEU A 197 8.07 -22.81 -12.23
CA LEU A 197 8.79 -22.41 -13.45
C LEU A 197 9.12 -20.90 -13.50
N PHE A 198 8.37 -20.04 -12.81
CA PHE A 198 8.62 -18.59 -12.80
C PHE A 198 9.93 -18.23 -12.08
N SER A 199 10.35 -19.03 -11.10
CA SER A 199 11.65 -18.85 -10.40
C SER A 199 12.87 -18.94 -11.34
N LEU A 200 12.74 -19.58 -12.51
CA LEU A 200 13.79 -19.67 -13.52
C LEU A 200 14.02 -18.35 -14.27
N PHE A 201 13.01 -17.47 -14.29
CA PHE A 201 13.00 -16.23 -15.05
C PHE A 201 12.98 -14.99 -14.14
N ALA A 202 12.27 -15.07 -13.01
CA ALA A 202 12.22 -14.06 -11.95
C ALA A 202 13.00 -14.56 -10.73
N SER A 203 14.30 -14.32 -10.71
CA SER A 203 15.22 -14.80 -9.68
C SER A 203 15.60 -13.73 -8.65
N GLY A 204 15.70 -14.14 -7.39
CA GLY A 204 15.88 -13.24 -6.24
C GLY A 204 14.58 -12.95 -5.50
N LYS A 205 14.62 -12.01 -4.55
CA LYS A 205 13.50 -11.68 -3.65
C LYS A 205 13.08 -10.22 -3.80
N HIS A 206 11.83 -9.93 -3.44
CA HIS A 206 11.40 -8.60 -3.04
C HIS A 206 11.28 -8.61 -1.52
N ILE A 207 12.10 -7.82 -0.82
CA ILE A 207 12.12 -7.76 0.64
C ILE A 207 11.80 -6.32 1.03
N GLN A 208 10.76 -6.14 1.84
CA GLN A 208 10.40 -4.85 2.42
C GLN A 208 10.41 -4.98 3.94
N GLU A 209 10.81 -3.94 4.66
CA GLU A 209 10.75 -3.92 6.12
C GLU A 209 10.38 -2.53 6.63
N SER A 210 9.42 -2.40 7.54
CA SER A 210 9.10 -1.16 8.24
C SER A 210 9.31 -1.37 9.74
N ARG A 211 9.91 -0.39 10.41
CA ARG A 211 10.09 -0.36 11.86
C ARG A 211 9.73 1.03 12.39
N GLY A 212 9.23 1.09 13.62
CA GLY A 212 8.84 2.35 14.25
C GLY A 212 8.20 2.16 15.62
N GLU A 213 7.49 3.19 16.05
CA GLU A 213 6.75 3.25 17.32
C GLU A 213 5.24 3.21 17.05
N ILE A 214 4.48 2.65 17.99
CA ILE A 214 3.03 2.82 18.10
C ILE A 214 2.77 4.00 19.03
N THR A 215 1.91 4.91 18.60
CA THR A 215 1.52 6.11 19.35
C THR A 215 0.00 6.18 19.48
N PRO A 216 -0.58 7.08 20.30
CA PRO A 216 -2.03 7.27 20.37
C PRO A 216 -2.71 7.66 19.05
N THR A 217 -1.95 8.10 18.03
CA THR A 217 -2.46 8.40 16.68
C THR A 217 -2.09 7.32 15.64
N GLY A 218 -1.55 6.18 16.09
CA GLY A 218 -1.15 5.04 15.29
C GLY A 218 0.36 4.93 15.06
N LEU A 219 0.74 4.33 13.94
CA LEU A 219 2.12 4.01 13.59
C LEU A 219 2.92 5.28 13.25
N LYS A 220 4.14 5.32 13.79
CA LYS A 220 5.15 6.34 13.58
C LYS A 220 6.43 5.66 13.09
N PRO A 221 6.58 5.43 11.77
CA PRO A 221 7.75 4.75 11.21
C PRO A 221 9.04 5.50 11.52
N SER A 222 10.11 4.80 11.87
CA SER A 222 11.46 5.37 12.03
C SER A 222 12.39 4.96 10.88
N ASN A 223 12.20 3.76 10.32
CA ASN A 223 12.96 3.26 9.18
C ASN A 223 12.12 2.39 8.24
N TYR A 224 12.32 2.53 6.94
CA TYR A 224 11.72 1.70 5.90
C TYR A 224 12.76 1.17 4.90
N ARG A 225 12.88 -0.15 4.85
CA ARG A 225 13.68 -1.04 3.99
C ARG A 225 13.02 -1.42 2.64
N VAL A 226 13.68 -1.32 1.47
CA VAL A 226 13.28 -2.07 0.25
C VAL A 226 14.47 -2.67 -0.51
N GLU A 227 14.54 -4.00 -0.65
CA GLU A 227 15.45 -4.71 -1.56
C GLU A 227 14.71 -5.33 -2.75
N ARG A 228 15.32 -5.35 -3.94
CA ARG A 228 14.79 -6.04 -5.14
C ARG A 228 15.86 -6.84 -5.89
N GLY A 229 15.61 -8.13 -6.06
CA GLY A 229 16.43 -9.05 -6.86
C GLY A 229 17.42 -9.83 -6.01
N GLN A 230 18.68 -9.88 -6.44
CA GLN A 230 19.76 -10.66 -5.80
C GLN A 230 20.88 -9.78 -5.19
N ASN A 231 20.92 -8.47 -5.51
CA ASN A 231 21.97 -7.56 -5.05
C ASN A 231 21.44 -6.61 -3.97
N ALA A 232 22.06 -6.62 -2.79
CA ALA A 232 21.79 -5.66 -1.72
C ALA A 232 22.01 -4.20 -2.17
N ASP A 233 22.87 -3.96 -3.17
CA ASP A 233 23.12 -2.63 -3.77
C ASP A 233 21.86 -1.99 -4.39
N LYS A 234 20.78 -2.77 -4.61
CA LYS A 234 19.47 -2.28 -5.08
C LYS A 234 18.51 -1.94 -3.94
N THR A 235 19.05 -1.73 -2.74
CA THR A 235 18.37 -1.15 -1.57
C THR A 235 17.86 0.26 -1.90
N ASP A 236 16.61 0.54 -1.52
CA ASP A 236 16.22 1.90 -1.11
C ASP A 236 15.97 1.92 0.40
N THR A 237 16.15 3.08 1.03
CA THR A 237 15.77 3.34 2.43
C THR A 237 14.96 4.62 2.57
N ALA A 238 14.08 4.68 3.57
CA ALA A 238 13.60 5.93 4.14
C ALA A 238 13.92 5.98 5.65
N GLU A 239 14.55 7.07 6.08
CA GLU A 239 14.91 7.40 7.46
C GLU A 239 14.01 8.57 7.92
N PHE A 240 13.24 8.38 8.99
CA PHE A 240 12.23 9.33 9.46
C PHE A 240 12.70 10.01 10.75
N ASP A 241 13.23 11.22 10.66
CA ASP A 241 13.58 12.01 11.83
C ASP A 241 12.41 12.93 12.21
N TRP A 242 11.59 12.45 13.15
CA TRP A 242 10.45 13.19 13.71
C TRP A 242 10.87 14.33 14.65
N ASN A 243 12.11 14.38 15.12
CA ASN A 243 12.61 15.46 15.98
C ASN A 243 13.09 16.65 15.14
N ALA A 244 13.77 16.37 14.02
CA ALA A 244 14.14 17.37 13.01
C ALA A 244 13.02 17.67 12.00
N MET A 245 11.95 16.87 11.98
CA MET A 245 10.89 16.86 10.97
C MET A 245 11.44 16.73 9.53
N THR A 246 12.38 15.79 9.34
CA THR A 246 12.97 15.47 8.03
C THR A 246 12.78 14.01 7.63
N LEU A 247 12.53 13.78 6.34
CA LEU A 247 12.46 12.47 5.73
C LEU A 247 13.66 12.32 4.81
N THR A 248 14.50 11.33 5.07
CA THR A 248 15.72 11.10 4.30
C THR A 248 15.57 9.82 3.47
N LEU A 249 15.56 9.98 2.16
CA LEU A 249 15.42 8.90 1.18
C LEU A 249 16.79 8.58 0.59
N SER A 250 17.17 7.30 0.57
CA SER A 250 18.44 6.84 -0.04
C SER A 250 18.17 5.74 -1.04
N SER A 251 18.83 5.79 -2.20
CA SER A 251 18.73 4.75 -3.23
C SER A 251 20.02 4.67 -4.04
N GLY A 252 20.11 3.74 -5.00
CA GLY A 252 21.21 3.70 -5.97
C GLY A 252 21.36 4.96 -6.85
N GLY A 253 20.44 5.93 -6.78
CA GLY A 253 20.57 7.26 -7.40
C GLY A 253 21.17 8.34 -6.49
N GLY A 254 21.44 8.05 -5.21
CA GLY A 254 21.92 9.00 -4.20
C GLY A 254 20.98 9.13 -2.99
N LYS A 255 21.25 10.13 -2.14
CA LYS A 255 20.50 10.46 -0.92
C LYS A 255 19.84 11.84 -1.06
N GLN A 256 18.58 11.94 -0.70
CA GLN A 256 17.75 13.15 -0.77
C GLN A 256 17.03 13.34 0.57
N THR A 257 17.08 14.56 1.11
CA THR A 257 16.32 14.90 2.33
C THR A 257 15.16 15.83 1.97
N LEU A 258 14.00 15.54 2.54
CA LEU A 258 12.72 16.22 2.38
C LEU A 258 12.21 16.69 3.74
N LYS A 259 11.22 17.60 3.75
CA LYS A 259 10.39 17.82 4.95
C LYS A 259 9.58 16.55 5.22
N LEU A 260 9.41 16.19 6.49
CA LEU A 260 8.51 15.15 6.95
C LEU A 260 7.18 15.77 7.44
N PRO A 261 6.05 15.56 6.73
CA PRO A 261 4.73 15.88 7.27
C PRO A 261 4.35 14.94 8.42
N GLU A 262 3.53 15.43 9.34
CA GLU A 262 2.91 14.61 10.39
C GLU A 262 2.06 13.47 9.78
N GLY A 263 2.04 12.31 10.44
CA GLY A 263 1.27 11.14 9.99
C GLY A 263 1.80 10.43 8.73
N THR A 264 2.94 10.85 8.18
CA THR A 264 3.57 10.19 7.01
C THR A 264 3.92 8.73 7.31
N GLN A 265 3.51 7.85 6.39
CA GLN A 265 3.76 6.41 6.45
C GLN A 265 4.75 5.95 5.37
N ASP A 266 5.24 4.73 5.49
CA ASP A 266 5.82 3.98 4.37
C ASP A 266 4.79 3.02 3.76
N LEU A 267 5.17 2.35 2.67
CA LEU A 267 4.28 1.49 1.89
C LEU A 267 3.80 0.23 2.66
N LEU A 268 4.53 -0.25 3.67
CA LEU A 268 4.08 -1.32 4.56
C LEU A 268 3.27 -0.77 5.74
N SER A 269 3.79 0.23 6.47
CA SER A 269 3.10 0.77 7.66
C SER A 269 1.73 1.39 7.33
N PHE A 270 1.59 2.01 6.15
CA PHE A 270 0.29 2.42 5.61
C PHE A 270 -0.80 1.34 5.72
N MET A 271 -0.47 0.08 5.38
CA MET A 271 -1.44 -1.02 5.36
C MET A 271 -1.86 -1.47 6.76
N TYR A 272 -1.10 -1.13 7.80
CA TYR A 272 -1.38 -1.46 9.20
C TYR A 272 -1.89 -0.25 9.99
N GLN A 273 -1.68 0.99 9.51
CA GLN A 273 -2.08 2.22 10.18
C GLN A 273 -3.57 2.24 10.54
N LEU A 274 -4.43 1.68 9.70
CA LEU A 274 -5.88 1.65 9.93
C LEU A 274 -6.33 0.72 11.07
N ALA A 275 -5.49 -0.23 11.51
CA ALA A 275 -5.76 -1.00 12.71
C ALA A 275 -5.76 -0.10 13.96
N PHE A 276 -4.91 0.94 13.98
CA PHE A 276 -4.77 1.87 15.10
C PHE A 276 -5.60 3.14 14.92
N ALA A 277 -5.74 3.61 13.68
CA ALA A 277 -6.48 4.81 13.30
C ALA A 277 -7.56 4.47 12.24
N PRO A 278 -8.66 3.80 12.64
CA PRO A 278 -9.72 3.42 11.70
C PRO A 278 -10.39 4.67 11.07
N PRO A 279 -10.75 4.60 9.78
CA PRO A 279 -11.11 5.80 9.02
C PRO A 279 -12.53 6.27 9.32
N GLN A 280 -12.67 7.42 9.99
CA GLN A 280 -13.97 8.03 10.31
C GLN A 280 -14.72 8.63 9.09
N ARG A 281 -14.23 8.40 7.87
CA ARG A 281 -14.75 8.95 6.60
C ARG A 281 -14.51 7.97 5.48
N SER A 282 -15.38 7.98 4.47
CA SER A 282 -15.23 7.21 3.22
C SER A 282 -14.05 7.65 2.34
N THR A 283 -13.26 8.64 2.76
CA THR A 283 -11.97 8.99 2.14
C THR A 283 -10.92 9.32 3.20
N VAL A 284 -9.67 8.93 2.91
CA VAL A 284 -8.49 9.16 3.76
C VAL A 284 -7.40 9.76 2.88
N ARG A 285 -6.67 10.77 3.38
CA ARG A 285 -5.45 11.27 2.72
C ARG A 285 -4.24 10.96 3.58
N LEU A 286 -3.23 10.33 2.99
CA LEU A 286 -1.97 9.98 3.65
C LEU A 286 -0.79 10.40 2.79
N GLN A 287 0.25 10.89 3.47
CA GLN A 287 1.58 11.05 2.89
C GLN A 287 2.27 9.69 2.97
N VAL A 288 2.71 9.13 1.85
CA VAL A 288 3.28 7.78 1.77
C VAL A 288 4.60 7.80 1.01
N THR A 289 5.64 7.20 1.58
CA THR A 289 6.92 6.97 0.88
C THR A 289 7.11 5.52 0.44
N ASN A 290 7.77 5.35 -0.70
CA ASN A 290 8.23 4.06 -1.21
C ASN A 290 9.77 3.89 -1.14
N GLY A 291 10.45 4.72 -0.34
CA GLY A 291 11.92 4.76 -0.26
C GLY A 291 12.62 5.56 -1.37
N ARG A 292 11.91 5.93 -2.45
CA ARG A 292 12.45 6.75 -3.56
C ARG A 292 11.83 8.14 -3.67
N LYS A 293 10.54 8.24 -3.35
CA LYS A 293 9.78 9.50 -3.31
C LYS A 293 8.80 9.52 -2.13
N LEU A 294 8.23 10.69 -1.88
CA LEU A 294 7.13 10.93 -0.95
C LEU A 294 5.99 11.55 -1.74
N ASP A 295 4.80 10.97 -1.68
CA ASP A 295 3.60 11.48 -2.35
C ASP A 295 2.42 11.59 -1.37
N SER A 296 1.45 12.45 -1.70
CA SER A 296 0.18 12.56 -0.99
C SER A 296 -0.92 11.79 -1.72
N TYR A 297 -1.26 10.58 -1.28
CA TYR A 297 -2.34 9.80 -1.87
C TYR A 297 -3.67 10.03 -1.15
N THR A 298 -4.76 10.15 -1.92
CA THR A 298 -6.13 10.10 -1.40
C THR A 298 -6.71 8.72 -1.74
N TRP A 299 -7.23 8.04 -0.73
CA TRP A 299 -7.87 6.73 -0.81
C TRP A 299 -9.36 6.88 -0.55
N TRP A 300 -10.19 6.14 -1.28
CA TRP A 300 -11.56 5.87 -0.88
C TRP A 300 -11.60 4.62 0.00
N VAL A 301 -12.63 4.50 0.86
CA VAL A 301 -12.82 3.37 1.77
C VAL A 301 -14.29 2.93 1.75
N VAL A 302 -14.52 1.63 1.59
CA VAL A 302 -15.85 0.99 1.70
C VAL A 302 -15.75 -0.31 2.50
N GLU A 303 -16.87 -0.76 3.07
CA GLU A 303 -16.99 -2.11 3.63
C GLU A 303 -17.39 -3.09 2.51
N GLU A 304 -16.69 -4.22 2.41
CA GLU A 304 -16.91 -5.27 1.40
C GLU A 304 -16.70 -6.66 2.01
N ALA A 305 -17.52 -7.64 1.62
CA ALA A 305 -17.31 -9.05 1.93
C ALA A 305 -16.41 -9.68 0.86
N LEU A 306 -15.21 -10.13 1.25
CA LEU A 306 -14.20 -10.68 0.33
C LEU A 306 -14.18 -12.22 0.41
N GLU A 307 -14.34 -12.89 -0.73
CA GLU A 307 -14.06 -14.33 -0.84
C GLU A 307 -12.54 -14.59 -0.82
N THR A 308 -12.09 -15.49 0.06
CA THR A 308 -10.68 -15.89 0.19
C THR A 308 -10.55 -17.42 0.34
N PRO A 309 -9.36 -18.01 0.16
CA PRO A 309 -9.09 -19.40 0.51
C PRO A 309 -9.36 -19.76 2.00
N MET A 310 -9.46 -18.77 2.88
CA MET A 310 -9.76 -18.93 4.31
C MET A 310 -11.27 -18.82 4.62
N GLY A 311 -12.10 -18.56 3.60
CA GLY A 311 -13.54 -18.28 3.73
C GLY A 311 -13.91 -16.87 3.28
N VAL A 312 -15.16 -16.47 3.52
CA VAL A 312 -15.63 -15.10 3.31
C VAL A 312 -15.25 -14.24 4.51
N LEU A 313 -14.59 -13.11 4.28
CA LEU A 313 -14.13 -12.19 5.31
C LEU A 313 -14.82 -10.83 5.19
N ASN A 314 -15.14 -10.19 6.32
CA ASN A 314 -15.54 -8.79 6.38
C ASN A 314 -14.28 -7.92 6.21
N THR A 315 -14.26 -7.04 5.21
CA THR A 315 -13.08 -6.22 4.90
C THR A 315 -13.41 -4.74 4.75
N LEU A 316 -12.46 -3.88 5.14
CA LEU A 316 -12.37 -2.53 4.59
C LEU A 316 -11.59 -2.61 3.28
N HIS A 317 -12.24 -2.31 2.16
CA HIS A 317 -11.60 -2.16 0.87
C HIS A 317 -11.20 -0.69 0.69
N LEU A 318 -9.90 -0.47 0.55
CA LEU A 318 -9.30 0.81 0.18
C LEU A 318 -8.81 0.77 -1.26
N GLY A 319 -9.21 1.74 -2.07
CA GLY A 319 -8.61 1.98 -3.38
C GLY A 319 -8.06 3.38 -3.49
N LYS A 320 -6.92 3.52 -4.17
CA LYS A 320 -6.35 4.83 -4.50
C LYS A 320 -7.30 5.57 -5.45
N LEU A 321 -7.58 6.84 -5.17
CA LEU A 321 -8.32 7.69 -6.10
C LEU A 321 -7.43 7.95 -7.33
N ARG A 322 -7.85 7.42 -8.49
CA ARG A 322 -7.03 7.34 -9.72
C ARG A 322 -6.67 8.72 -10.28
N GLU A 323 -5.38 8.97 -10.46
CA GLU A 323 -4.84 10.03 -11.32
C GLU A 323 -4.44 9.45 -12.68
N GLU A 324 -4.41 10.28 -13.73
CA GLU A 324 -4.22 9.79 -15.12
C GLU A 324 -2.83 9.20 -15.36
N GLY A 325 -2.78 7.96 -15.86
CA GLY A 325 -1.53 7.24 -16.15
C GLY A 325 -0.88 6.55 -14.95
N GLU A 326 -1.45 6.66 -13.75
CA GLU A 326 -0.99 5.88 -12.59
C GLU A 326 -1.54 4.43 -12.60
N LYS A 327 -0.94 3.59 -11.75
CA LYS A 327 -1.46 2.26 -11.44
C LYS A 327 -2.59 2.32 -10.42
N ASP A 328 -3.62 1.53 -10.65
CA ASP A 328 -4.61 1.23 -9.63
C ASP A 328 -3.93 0.43 -8.52
N THR A 329 -4.08 0.90 -7.28
CA THR A 329 -3.59 0.20 -6.09
C THR A 329 -4.75 0.08 -5.12
N GLU A 330 -5.04 -1.15 -4.72
CA GLU A 330 -6.18 -1.49 -3.85
C GLU A 330 -5.72 -2.44 -2.75
N VAL A 331 -6.28 -2.30 -1.55
CA VAL A 331 -5.93 -3.07 -0.36
C VAL A 331 -7.22 -3.43 0.39
N TRP A 332 -7.38 -4.70 0.75
CA TRP A 332 -8.47 -5.18 1.60
C TRP A 332 -7.90 -5.54 2.98
N LEU A 333 -8.43 -4.90 4.02
CA LEU A 333 -8.06 -5.09 5.42
C LEU A 333 -9.16 -5.87 6.12
N ALA A 334 -8.90 -7.08 6.61
CA ALA A 334 -9.93 -7.92 7.22
C ALA A 334 -10.26 -7.47 8.65
N ALA A 335 -11.48 -6.99 8.87
CA ALA A 335 -11.97 -6.57 10.18
C ALA A 335 -11.99 -7.75 11.17
N ASP A 336 -12.31 -8.95 10.69
CA ASP A 336 -12.29 -10.20 11.47
C ASP A 336 -10.87 -10.57 11.98
N TYR A 337 -9.84 -9.98 11.37
CA TYR A 337 -8.43 -10.20 11.67
C TYR A 337 -7.74 -8.86 11.99
N HIS A 338 -8.26 -8.07 12.92
CA HIS A 338 -7.62 -6.83 13.42
C HIS A 338 -7.25 -5.80 12.33
N TYR A 339 -7.98 -5.75 11.21
CA TYR A 339 -7.66 -4.95 10.02
C TYR A 339 -6.31 -5.28 9.36
N LEU A 340 -5.84 -6.53 9.47
CA LEU A 340 -4.68 -7.03 8.75
C LEU A 340 -4.93 -7.05 7.23
N PRO A 341 -3.92 -6.72 6.39
CA PRO A 341 -4.06 -6.81 4.93
C PRO A 341 -4.20 -8.26 4.48
N VAL A 342 -5.32 -8.58 3.82
CA VAL A 342 -5.65 -9.91 3.27
C VAL A 342 -5.65 -9.98 1.75
N LYS A 343 -5.75 -8.83 1.06
CA LYS A 343 -5.56 -8.76 -0.39
C LYS A 343 -4.90 -7.42 -0.75
N ILE A 344 -3.98 -7.45 -1.70
CA ILE A 344 -3.30 -6.25 -2.23
C ILE A 344 -3.30 -6.40 -3.76
N SER A 345 -3.87 -5.43 -4.48
CA SER A 345 -3.85 -5.36 -5.94
C SER A 345 -2.97 -4.20 -6.40
N GLN A 346 -2.14 -4.44 -7.44
CA GLN A 346 -1.44 -3.40 -8.18
C GLN A 346 -1.56 -3.68 -9.68
N THR A 347 -2.50 -3.03 -10.35
CA THR A 347 -2.80 -3.19 -11.78
C THR A 347 -2.54 -1.92 -12.56
N ASP A 348 -2.12 -2.05 -13.82
CA ASP A 348 -2.15 -0.95 -14.78
C ASP A 348 -3.49 -0.87 -15.52
N LYS A 349 -3.64 0.18 -16.34
CA LYS A 349 -4.86 0.46 -17.12
C LYS A 349 -5.28 -0.64 -18.10
N ASP A 350 -4.39 -1.57 -18.44
CA ASP A 350 -4.66 -2.68 -19.37
C ASP A 350 -4.98 -3.98 -18.62
N GLY A 351 -4.96 -3.95 -17.29
CA GLY A 351 -5.25 -5.09 -16.42
C GLY A 351 -4.10 -6.08 -16.26
N ASP A 352 -2.86 -5.73 -16.69
CA ASP A 352 -1.69 -6.45 -16.20
C ASP A 352 -1.28 -5.92 -14.82
N GLY A 353 -0.75 -6.79 -13.97
CA GLY A 353 -0.54 -6.46 -12.58
C GLY A 353 -0.17 -7.63 -11.70
N LEU A 354 -0.11 -7.36 -10.40
CA LEU A 354 0.13 -8.34 -9.36
C LEU A 354 -0.97 -8.25 -8.30
N VAL A 355 -1.58 -9.38 -7.98
CA VAL A 355 -2.51 -9.52 -6.86
C VAL A 355 -1.90 -10.47 -5.83
N LEU A 356 -1.75 -10.00 -4.59
CA LEU A 356 -1.48 -10.83 -3.44
C LEU A 356 -2.82 -11.16 -2.78
N LEU A 357 -3.10 -12.43 -2.52
CA LEU A 357 -4.28 -12.87 -1.78
C LEU A 357 -3.85 -13.80 -0.65
N ALA A 358 -4.25 -13.47 0.58
CA ALA A 358 -3.92 -14.22 1.78
C ALA A 358 -4.61 -15.59 1.73
N ASN A 359 -3.85 -16.63 2.04
CA ASN A 359 -4.31 -18.01 2.11
C ASN A 359 -4.08 -18.65 3.49
N GLU A 360 -3.39 -17.96 4.40
CA GLU A 360 -3.17 -18.38 5.79
C GLU A 360 -2.82 -17.14 6.64
N ILE A 361 -3.34 -17.07 7.87
CA ILE A 361 -2.95 -16.09 8.90
C ILE A 361 -2.70 -16.85 10.20
N GLU A 362 -1.47 -16.79 10.70
CA GLU A 362 -1.06 -17.31 12.01
C GLU A 362 -0.99 -16.13 13.00
N LEU A 363 -1.71 -16.21 14.12
CA LEU A 363 -1.67 -15.20 15.19
C LEU A 363 -0.94 -15.81 16.40
N THR A 364 -0.11 -15.02 17.08
CA THR A 364 0.56 -15.41 18.33
C THR A 364 0.48 -14.26 19.33
N GLN A 365 0.09 -14.61 20.56
CA GLN A 365 0.03 -13.72 21.73
C GLN A 365 1.32 -13.83 22.55
#